data_AF-A0A423Q0E3-F1
#
_entry.id   AF-A0A423Q0E3-F1
#
_cell.length_a   1.000
_cell.length_b   1.000
_cell.length_c   1.000
_cell.angle_alpha   90.00
_cell.angle_beta   90.00
_cell.angle_gamma   90.00
#
_symmetry.space_group_name_H-M   'P 1'
#
loop_
_entity.id
_entity.type
_entity.pdbx_description
1 polymer ?
#
loop_
_entity_poly.entity_id
_entity_poly.type
_entity_poly.pdbx_seq_one_letter_code
_entity_poly.pdbx_strand_id
1 'polypeptide(L)'
;MKVKNILLGSALVALATAGGTALAAPTINFDNAGANGGTVSYDGDGGVLTGSDIVFTSISFSGGTAPAESSLTCGGCMLNFTTGNNIIEGDETSDYQFGAGGTFVLTGDALDSSNTVIADGILLTGEFTGRPTAAPQNVDPSTPPGSVNVTGFGLDTKHEELLAYFGIDPDTSFIFSSTNIALGTTSFDMDTGAFEGTVNNADIVNSGTPPVAVPEPGEIGLLGFGLALLLTGIGLRRSRSV
;
A
#
# COMPACT_ATOMS: atom_id res chain seq x y z
N MET A 1 20.18 -16.45 -71.79
CA MET A 1 20.88 -17.02 -70.62
C MET A 1 21.78 -15.95 -70.01
N LYS A 2 21.38 -15.38 -68.87
CA LYS A 2 22.26 -14.77 -67.85
C LYS A 2 21.42 -14.61 -66.59
N VAL A 3 21.59 -15.58 -65.70
CA VAL A 3 21.03 -15.64 -64.35
C VAL A 3 21.54 -14.44 -63.56
N LYS A 4 20.66 -13.72 -62.87
CA LYS A 4 21.04 -12.82 -61.78
C LYS A 4 20.19 -13.10 -60.54
N ASN A 5 20.76 -14.01 -59.75
CA ASN A 5 20.92 -13.94 -58.31
C ASN A 5 19.68 -13.65 -57.46
N ILE A 6 19.05 -14.76 -57.07
CA ILE A 6 18.49 -14.95 -55.73
C ILE A 6 19.63 -14.73 -54.72
N LEU A 7 19.52 -13.72 -53.86
CA LEU A 7 20.33 -13.50 -52.66
C LEU A 7 19.33 -13.17 -51.55
N LEU A 8 18.97 -14.17 -50.75
CA LEU A 8 19.48 -14.38 -49.38
C LEU A 8 19.34 -13.14 -48.49
N GLY A 9 18.44 -13.26 -47.53
CA GLY A 9 18.27 -12.30 -46.44
C GLY A 9 17.53 -12.93 -45.28
N SER A 10 17.91 -14.15 -44.88
CA SER A 10 17.54 -14.74 -43.59
C SER A 10 18.25 -13.94 -42.49
N ALA A 11 17.69 -12.80 -42.10
CA ALA A 11 18.13 -12.10 -40.90
C ALA A 11 17.44 -12.77 -39.70
N LEU A 12 18.21 -13.58 -38.98
CA LEU A 12 17.91 -13.93 -37.59
C LEU A 12 17.57 -12.63 -36.84
N VAL A 13 16.34 -12.49 -36.36
CA VAL A 13 16.02 -11.55 -35.28
C VAL A 13 16.00 -12.36 -33.99
N ALA A 14 17.18 -12.73 -33.53
CA ALA A 14 17.39 -13.21 -32.18
C ALA A 14 17.80 -12.02 -31.32
N LEU A 15 16.84 -11.17 -30.94
CA LEU A 15 17.05 -10.15 -29.90
C LEU A 15 15.69 -9.61 -29.41
N ALA A 16 14.84 -10.47 -28.82
CA ALA A 16 13.58 -10.06 -28.20
C ALA A 16 13.46 -10.51 -26.74
N THR A 17 14.58 -10.67 -26.03
CA THR A 17 14.61 -11.06 -24.61
C THR A 17 15.26 -10.02 -23.70
N ALA A 18 15.53 -8.81 -24.20
CA ALA A 18 15.82 -7.70 -23.30
C ALA A 18 14.50 -7.25 -22.66
N GLY A 19 14.05 -7.99 -21.65
CA GLY A 19 12.99 -7.53 -20.76
C GLY A 19 13.42 -6.18 -20.19
N GLY A 20 12.61 -5.15 -20.42
CA GLY A 20 12.80 -3.88 -19.73
C GLY A 20 12.68 -4.11 -18.23
N THR A 21 13.51 -3.45 -17.43
CA THR A 21 13.27 -3.34 -16.00
C THR A 21 12.36 -2.14 -15.79
N ALA A 22 11.10 -2.37 -15.41
CA ALA A 22 10.25 -1.32 -14.86
C ALA A 22 10.74 -1.01 -13.45
N LEU A 23 10.68 0.24 -13.01
CA LEU A 23 10.89 0.54 -11.60
C LEU A 23 9.52 0.51 -10.91
N ALA A 24 9.34 -0.35 -9.91
CA ALA A 24 8.18 -0.32 -9.03
C ALA A 24 8.65 -0.25 -7.57
N ALA A 25 7.96 0.55 -6.76
CA ALA A 25 8.22 0.63 -5.34
C ALA A 25 7.74 -0.66 -4.65
N PRO A 26 8.59 -1.35 -3.86
CA PRO A 26 8.13 -2.47 -3.05
C PRO A 26 7.03 -1.96 -2.11
N THR A 27 5.88 -2.60 -2.10
CA THR A 27 4.74 -2.20 -1.29
C THR A 27 4.42 -3.32 -0.32
N ILE A 28 4.43 -3.02 0.98
CA ILE A 28 3.98 -3.94 2.03
C ILE A 28 2.67 -3.39 2.56
N ASN A 29 1.62 -4.18 2.45
CA ASN A 29 0.30 -3.85 2.97
C ASN A 29 0.01 -4.66 4.23
N PHE A 30 -0.52 -4.01 5.26
CA PHE A 30 -1.13 -4.71 6.39
C PHE A 30 -2.63 -4.50 6.31
N ASP A 31 -3.39 -5.58 6.29
CA ASP A 31 -4.84 -5.54 6.09
C ASP A 31 -5.58 -6.30 7.20
N ASN A 32 -6.73 -5.76 7.57
CA ASN A 32 -7.70 -6.36 8.44
C ASN A 32 -8.84 -6.96 7.59
N ALA A 33 -8.65 -8.21 7.15
CA ALA A 33 -9.61 -8.95 6.34
C ALA A 33 -10.85 -9.42 7.15
N GLY A 34 -11.58 -8.50 7.77
CA GLY A 34 -12.87 -8.73 8.42
C GLY A 34 -12.81 -9.12 9.90
N ALA A 35 -11.72 -8.82 10.62
CA ALA A 35 -11.61 -9.00 12.06
C ALA A 35 -11.89 -7.68 12.80
N ASN A 36 -13.06 -7.57 13.43
CA ASN A 36 -13.33 -6.44 14.31
C ASN A 36 -12.42 -6.51 15.54
N GLY A 37 -11.80 -5.39 15.91
CA GLY A 37 -10.96 -5.34 17.11
C GLY A 37 -10.23 -4.02 17.26
N GLY A 38 -10.04 -3.61 18.51
CA GLY A 38 -9.45 -2.33 18.88
C GLY A 38 -10.45 -1.18 18.89
N THR A 39 -9.98 -0.05 19.38
CA THR A 39 -10.76 1.20 19.49
C THR A 39 -9.98 2.36 18.92
N VAL A 40 -10.71 3.37 18.47
CA VAL A 40 -10.16 4.70 18.22
C VAL A 40 -10.97 5.70 19.02
N SER A 41 -10.28 6.60 19.72
CA SER A 41 -10.90 7.60 20.58
C SER A 41 -10.22 8.96 20.50
N TYR A 42 -11.04 9.99 20.70
CA TYR A 42 -10.65 11.39 20.84
C TYR A 42 -11.46 12.02 21.98
N ASP A 43 -10.83 12.85 22.79
CA ASP A 43 -11.40 13.39 24.03
C ASP A 43 -12.20 14.69 23.84
N GLY A 44 -12.13 15.33 22.67
CA GLY A 44 -12.84 16.58 22.40
C GLY A 44 -12.23 17.83 23.05
N ASP A 45 -10.99 17.77 23.54
CA ASP A 45 -10.37 18.89 24.28
C ASP A 45 -9.00 19.31 23.69
N GLY A 46 -8.90 19.42 22.37
CA GLY A 46 -7.66 19.81 21.69
C GLY A 46 -6.56 18.74 21.76
N GLY A 47 -6.88 17.55 22.27
CA GLY A 47 -5.97 16.45 22.56
C GLY A 47 -5.55 15.66 21.33
N VAL A 48 -5.02 14.46 21.57
CA VAL A 48 -4.55 13.55 20.51
C VAL A 48 -5.65 12.55 20.13
N LEU A 49 -5.66 12.10 18.88
CA LEU A 49 -6.40 10.91 18.49
C LEU A 49 -5.58 9.68 18.86
N THR A 50 -6.23 8.71 19.53
CA THR A 50 -5.58 7.47 19.95
C THR A 50 -6.27 6.28 19.31
N GLY A 51 -5.49 5.36 18.75
CA GLY A 51 -5.96 4.02 18.36
C GLY A 51 -5.30 2.97 19.24
N SER A 52 -6.08 2.02 19.74
CA SER A 52 -5.60 0.96 20.63
C SER A 52 -6.02 -0.42 20.12
N ASP A 53 -5.09 -1.38 20.18
CA ASP A 53 -5.31 -2.80 19.88
C ASP A 53 -6.03 -3.09 18.56
N ILE A 54 -5.75 -2.29 17.53
CA ILE A 54 -6.42 -2.41 16.22
C ILE A 54 -5.89 -3.64 15.51
N VAL A 55 -6.79 -4.58 15.18
CA VAL A 55 -6.40 -5.90 14.70
C VAL A 55 -6.02 -5.87 13.22
N PHE A 56 -4.96 -6.58 12.87
CA PHE A 56 -4.57 -6.90 11.49
C PHE A 56 -4.47 -8.42 11.35
N THR A 57 -4.83 -8.95 10.18
CA THR A 57 -4.90 -10.40 9.96
C THR A 57 -4.04 -10.88 8.80
N SER A 58 -3.60 -9.96 7.93
CA SER A 58 -2.78 -10.32 6.79
C SER A 58 -1.73 -9.27 6.48
N ILE A 59 -0.64 -9.75 5.88
CA ILE A 59 0.43 -8.94 5.32
C ILE A 59 0.56 -9.34 3.86
N SER A 60 0.61 -8.38 2.94
CA SER A 60 0.83 -8.67 1.52
C SER A 60 1.94 -7.83 0.94
N PHE A 61 2.65 -8.39 -0.03
CA PHE A 61 3.74 -7.75 -0.73
C PHE A 61 3.42 -7.63 -2.21
N SER A 62 3.69 -6.45 -2.77
CA SER A 62 3.62 -6.18 -4.21
C SER A 62 4.76 -5.25 -4.65
N GLY A 63 4.91 -5.02 -5.95
CA GLY A 63 5.95 -4.11 -6.47
C GLY A 63 7.36 -4.72 -6.51
N GLY A 64 7.47 -6.05 -6.53
CA GLY A 64 8.71 -6.81 -6.68
C GLY A 64 8.46 -8.29 -6.97
N THR A 65 9.53 -9.10 -7.04
CA THR A 65 9.43 -10.56 -7.08
C THR A 65 9.69 -11.11 -5.68
N ALA A 66 8.64 -11.53 -4.99
CA ALA A 66 8.80 -12.18 -3.68
C ALA A 66 9.67 -13.44 -3.84
N PRO A 67 10.67 -13.67 -2.96
CA PRO A 67 11.50 -14.87 -3.00
C PRO A 67 10.73 -16.18 -2.79
N ALA A 68 9.62 -16.13 -2.03
CA ALA A 68 8.81 -17.30 -1.69
C ALA A 68 7.31 -17.04 -1.90
N GLU A 69 6.67 -16.26 -1.02
CA GLU A 69 5.24 -15.98 -1.06
C GLU A 69 5.01 -14.46 -1.02
N SER A 70 3.93 -14.00 -1.68
CA SER A 70 3.54 -12.58 -1.68
C SER A 70 2.56 -12.23 -0.57
N SER A 71 2.23 -13.17 0.32
CA SER A 71 1.26 -12.98 1.40
C SER A 71 1.65 -13.78 2.63
N LEU A 72 1.51 -13.17 3.81
CA LEU A 72 1.69 -13.78 5.11
C LEU A 72 0.43 -13.59 5.95
N THR A 73 0.20 -14.49 6.90
CA THR A 73 -0.79 -14.32 7.96
C THR A 73 -0.21 -13.41 9.05
N CYS A 74 -1.01 -12.48 9.55
CA CYS A 74 -0.64 -11.66 10.71
C CYS A 74 -1.24 -12.29 11.98
N GLY A 75 -0.42 -13.05 12.71
CA GLY A 75 -0.81 -13.74 13.94
C GLY A 75 -0.82 -12.80 15.15
N GLY A 76 -2.00 -12.52 15.70
CA GLY A 76 -2.13 -11.68 16.89
C GLY A 76 -1.68 -10.23 16.68
N CYS A 77 -1.71 -9.74 15.44
CA CYS A 77 -1.21 -8.42 15.12
C CYS A 77 -2.13 -7.30 15.62
N MET A 78 -1.56 -6.36 16.37
CA MET A 78 -2.26 -5.25 17.00
C MET A 78 -1.51 -3.94 16.75
N LEU A 79 -2.20 -2.95 16.20
CA LEU A 79 -1.71 -1.60 15.98
C LEU A 79 -2.18 -0.70 17.13
N ASN A 80 -1.22 0.04 17.69
CA ASN A 80 -1.48 1.15 18.58
C ASN A 80 -0.93 2.43 17.96
N PHE A 81 -1.66 3.53 18.06
CA PHE A 81 -1.18 4.83 17.57
C PHE A 81 -1.65 6.00 18.43
N THR A 82 -0.90 7.09 18.33
CA THR A 82 -1.28 8.40 18.84
C THR A 82 -0.87 9.45 17.82
N THR A 83 -1.74 10.41 17.49
CA THR A 83 -1.42 11.50 16.57
C THR A 83 -0.76 12.68 17.30
N GLY A 84 -0.47 13.77 16.57
CA GLY A 84 -0.31 15.09 17.20
C GLY A 84 -1.65 15.63 17.73
N ASN A 85 -1.59 16.73 18.46
CA ASN A 85 -2.77 17.42 19.01
C ASN A 85 -3.74 17.85 17.91
N ASN A 86 -5.02 17.93 18.22
CA ASN A 86 -6.03 18.48 17.35
C ASN A 86 -5.67 19.93 16.96
N ILE A 87 -5.86 20.26 15.69
CA ILE A 87 -5.68 21.60 15.14
C ILE A 87 -6.96 22.16 14.52
N ILE A 88 -7.93 21.29 14.19
CA ILE A 88 -9.28 21.66 13.78
C ILE A 88 -10.22 20.70 14.51
N GLU A 89 -11.00 21.25 15.43
CA GLU A 89 -12.09 20.52 16.06
C GLU A 89 -13.15 20.22 15.01
N GLY A 90 -13.52 18.94 14.93
CA GLY A 90 -14.67 18.49 14.15
C GLY A 90 -15.90 18.37 15.05
N ASP A 91 -16.97 17.87 14.46
CA ASP A 91 -18.19 17.46 15.15
C ASP A 91 -18.70 16.16 14.53
N GLU A 92 -19.97 15.83 14.67
CA GLU A 92 -20.57 14.64 14.08
C GLU A 92 -20.86 14.77 12.57
N THR A 93 -20.62 15.94 11.99
CA THR A 93 -20.85 16.27 10.58
C THR A 93 -19.64 16.87 9.86
N SER A 94 -18.58 17.18 10.60
CA SER A 94 -17.39 17.85 10.08
C SER A 94 -16.10 17.13 10.48
N ASP A 95 -15.09 17.25 9.62
CA ASP A 95 -13.83 16.54 9.77
C ASP A 95 -12.98 17.12 10.90
N TYR A 96 -12.41 16.23 11.70
CA TYR A 96 -11.34 16.55 12.64
C TYR A 96 -10.01 16.57 11.89
N GLN A 97 -9.14 17.52 12.23
CA GLN A 97 -7.75 17.52 11.75
C GLN A 97 -6.79 17.54 12.92
N PHE A 98 -5.82 16.64 12.89
CA PHE A 98 -4.76 16.50 13.87
C PHE A 98 -3.44 17.00 13.31
N GLY A 99 -2.61 17.54 14.19
CA GLY A 99 -1.26 17.96 13.88
C GLY A 99 -0.38 16.78 13.48
N ALA A 100 0.72 17.10 12.79
CA ALA A 100 1.80 16.15 12.59
C ALA A 100 2.45 15.77 13.93
N GLY A 101 3.22 14.68 13.90
CA GLY A 101 3.79 14.06 15.08
C GLY A 101 2.91 12.95 15.64
N GLY A 102 3.38 12.36 16.73
CA GLY A 102 2.83 11.11 17.23
C GLY A 102 3.41 9.89 16.53
N THR A 103 3.08 8.72 17.05
CA THR A 103 3.73 7.45 16.72
C THR A 103 2.71 6.36 16.51
N PHE A 104 3.07 5.32 15.76
CA PHE A 104 2.33 4.08 15.74
C PHE A 104 3.28 2.88 15.78
N VAL A 105 2.77 1.78 16.32
CA VAL A 105 3.48 0.51 16.45
C VAL A 105 2.51 -0.61 16.16
N LEU A 106 2.86 -1.49 15.22
CA LEU A 106 2.20 -2.77 15.00
C LEU A 106 3.07 -3.86 15.61
N THR A 107 2.50 -4.62 16.53
CA THR A 107 3.14 -5.81 17.11
C THR A 107 2.40 -7.07 16.73
N GLY A 108 3.09 -8.19 16.57
CA GLY A 108 2.51 -9.51 16.32
C GLY A 108 3.49 -10.44 15.61
N ASP A 109 2.97 -11.52 15.04
CA ASP A 109 3.75 -12.51 14.31
C ASP A 109 3.42 -12.45 12.82
N ALA A 110 4.44 -12.45 11.96
CA ALA A 110 4.29 -12.66 10.53
C ALA A 110 4.50 -14.15 10.23
N LEU A 111 3.47 -14.84 9.75
CA LEU A 111 3.46 -16.29 9.54
C LEU A 111 3.34 -16.62 8.05
N ASP A 112 4.17 -17.53 7.54
CA ASP A 112 4.02 -18.06 6.17
C ASP A 112 2.85 -19.05 6.04
N SER A 113 2.62 -19.57 4.83
CA SER A 113 1.56 -20.57 4.58
C SER A 113 1.72 -21.88 5.36
N SER A 114 2.91 -22.16 5.90
CA SER A 114 3.23 -23.31 6.73
C SER A 114 3.12 -23.02 8.23
N ASN A 115 2.69 -21.82 8.62
CA ASN A 115 2.70 -21.29 9.99
C ASN A 115 4.11 -21.16 10.61
N THR A 116 5.13 -21.01 9.78
CA THR A 116 6.47 -20.65 10.25
C THR A 116 6.49 -19.16 10.59
N VAL A 117 7.01 -18.82 11.76
CA VAL A 117 7.26 -17.43 12.15
C VAL A 117 8.41 -16.89 11.32
N ILE A 118 8.12 -15.86 10.53
CA ILE A 118 9.07 -15.13 9.68
C ILE A 118 9.62 -13.91 10.40
N ALA A 119 8.79 -13.27 11.23
CA ALA A 119 9.15 -12.17 12.10
C ALA A 119 8.18 -12.15 13.29
N ASP A 120 8.65 -11.73 14.46
CA ASP A 120 7.82 -11.55 15.66
C ASP A 120 8.16 -10.24 16.39
N GLY A 121 7.31 -9.85 17.33
CA GLY A 121 7.49 -8.61 18.10
C GLY A 121 6.99 -7.39 17.33
N ILE A 122 7.84 -6.38 17.13
CA ILE A 122 7.47 -5.13 16.42
C ILE A 122 7.62 -5.35 14.91
N LEU A 123 6.50 -5.49 14.20
CA LEU A 123 6.50 -5.67 12.75
C LEU A 123 6.64 -4.34 11.99
N LEU A 124 6.16 -3.26 12.60
CA LEU A 124 6.11 -1.93 12.03
C LEU A 124 6.17 -0.87 13.14
N THR A 125 6.99 0.16 12.95
CA THR A 125 6.91 1.39 13.76
C THR A 125 7.03 2.60 12.85
N GLY A 126 6.38 3.69 13.21
CA GLY A 126 6.49 4.92 12.45
C GLY A 126 5.92 6.14 13.15
N GLU A 127 5.94 7.25 12.42
CA GLU A 127 5.49 8.56 12.87
C GLU A 127 4.60 9.22 11.81
N PHE A 128 3.59 9.96 12.24
CA PHE A 128 2.78 10.77 11.33
C PHE A 128 3.55 12.04 10.96
N THR A 129 3.87 12.20 9.68
CA THR A 129 4.50 13.43 9.17
C THR A 129 3.49 14.36 8.50
N GLY A 130 2.32 13.82 8.14
CA GLY A 130 1.18 14.57 7.61
C GLY A 130 0.25 15.11 8.70
N ARG A 131 -0.97 15.46 8.30
CA ARG A 131 -2.04 15.88 9.22
C ARG A 131 -3.13 14.81 9.20
N PRO A 132 -3.15 13.90 10.17
CA PRO A 132 -4.19 12.88 10.24
C PRO A 132 -5.58 13.54 10.30
N THR A 133 -6.57 12.87 9.73
CA THR A 133 -7.96 13.34 9.75
C THR A 133 -8.85 12.24 10.29
N ALA A 134 -9.86 12.61 11.06
CA ALA A 134 -11.00 11.74 11.33
C ALA A 134 -12.22 12.36 10.67
N ALA A 135 -12.85 11.64 9.74
CA ALA A 135 -13.98 12.12 8.97
C ALA A 135 -15.23 11.32 9.37
N PRO A 136 -16.15 11.89 10.17
CA PRO A 136 -17.44 11.26 10.42
C PRO A 136 -18.14 10.97 9.10
N GLN A 137 -18.55 9.72 8.91
CA GLN A 137 -19.34 9.32 7.75
C GLN A 137 -20.79 9.31 8.17
N ASN A 138 -21.47 10.43 7.90
CA ASN A 138 -22.89 10.54 8.16
C ASN A 138 -23.69 10.27 6.89
N VAL A 139 -24.44 9.16 6.86
CA VAL A 139 -25.38 8.85 5.77
C VAL A 139 -26.74 9.54 5.97
N ASP A 140 -27.04 10.07 7.17
CA ASP A 140 -28.28 10.77 7.47
C ASP A 140 -28.06 11.88 8.52
N PRO A 141 -28.21 13.17 8.14
CA PRO A 141 -28.01 14.30 9.06
C PRO A 141 -29.01 14.36 10.23
N SER A 142 -30.03 13.49 10.26
CA SER A 142 -30.97 13.36 11.38
C SER A 142 -30.58 12.28 12.40
N THR A 143 -29.48 11.56 12.18
CA THR A 143 -28.92 10.58 13.12
C THR A 143 -27.43 10.86 13.35
N PRO A 144 -26.89 10.59 14.54
CA PRO A 144 -25.44 10.60 14.74
C PRO A 144 -24.75 9.67 13.72
N PRO A 145 -23.59 10.06 13.18
CA PRO A 145 -22.83 9.24 12.24
C PRO A 145 -22.53 7.88 12.86
N GLY A 146 -22.88 6.83 12.14
CA GLY A 146 -22.65 5.46 12.60
C GLY A 146 -21.22 4.97 12.41
N SER A 147 -20.33 5.78 11.82
CA SER A 147 -18.95 5.41 11.45
C SER A 147 -18.06 6.64 11.28
N VAL A 148 -16.76 6.45 11.48
CA VAL A 148 -15.70 7.45 11.25
C VAL A 148 -14.63 6.82 10.38
N ASN A 149 -14.10 7.57 9.41
CA ASN A 149 -12.94 7.15 8.65
C ASN A 149 -11.72 7.97 9.09
N VAL A 150 -10.69 7.29 9.59
CA VAL A 150 -9.43 7.91 9.96
C VAL A 150 -8.43 7.73 8.82
N THR A 151 -7.75 8.81 8.44
CA THR A 151 -6.65 8.77 7.47
C THR A 151 -5.39 9.44 8.00
N GLY A 152 -4.23 8.94 7.60
CA GLY A 152 -2.93 9.48 8.01
C GLY A 152 -1.82 9.16 7.01
N PHE A 153 -0.76 9.94 7.08
CA PHE A 153 0.43 9.86 6.23
C PHE A 153 1.68 10.01 7.08
N GLY A 154 2.75 9.30 6.71
CA GLY A 154 3.99 9.38 7.46
C GLY A 154 5.08 8.46 6.97
N LEU A 155 6.06 8.29 7.85
CA LEU A 155 7.23 7.45 7.61
C LEU A 155 7.23 6.28 8.57
N ASP A 156 7.79 5.17 8.14
CA ASP A 156 7.86 3.98 8.95
C ASP A 156 9.06 3.10 8.63
N THR A 157 9.33 2.19 9.57
CA THR A 157 10.37 1.17 9.50
C THR A 157 9.72 -0.19 9.76
N LYS A 158 10.13 -1.17 8.96
CA LYS A 158 9.66 -2.57 9.08
C LYS A 158 10.65 -3.39 9.89
N HIS A 159 10.18 -4.52 10.40
CA HIS A 159 11.07 -5.56 10.93
C HIS A 159 12.04 -6.07 9.87
N GLU A 160 13.32 -6.22 10.23
CA GLU A 160 14.39 -6.61 9.30
C GLU A 160 14.13 -8.00 8.69
N GLU A 161 13.67 -8.98 9.47
CA GLU A 161 13.38 -10.32 8.96
C GLU A 161 12.18 -10.34 8.00
N LEU A 162 11.21 -9.45 8.19
CA LEU A 162 10.09 -9.27 7.26
C LEU A 162 10.58 -8.73 5.91
N LEU A 163 11.49 -7.74 5.93
CA LEU A 163 12.12 -7.21 4.72
C LEU A 163 12.97 -8.28 4.02
N ALA A 164 13.77 -9.02 4.78
CA ALA A 164 14.61 -10.09 4.26
C ALA A 164 13.77 -11.18 3.58
N TYR A 165 12.64 -11.56 4.17
CA TYR A 165 11.70 -12.52 3.57
C TYR A 165 11.20 -12.07 2.20
N PHE A 166 10.87 -10.77 2.05
CA PHE A 166 10.44 -10.20 0.78
C PHE A 166 11.60 -9.78 -0.15
N GLY A 167 12.85 -10.01 0.25
CA GLY A 167 14.03 -9.63 -0.54
C GLY A 167 14.22 -8.12 -0.67
N ILE A 168 13.76 -7.35 0.32
CA ILE A 168 13.87 -5.90 0.37
C ILE A 168 15.12 -5.53 1.17
N ASP A 169 15.84 -4.50 0.72
CA ASP A 169 17.00 -3.96 1.44
C ASP A 169 16.55 -3.41 2.82
N PRO A 170 17.19 -3.80 3.93
CA PRO A 170 16.85 -3.30 5.26
C PRO A 170 16.95 -1.78 5.39
N ASP A 171 17.74 -1.11 4.54
CA ASP A 171 17.87 0.36 4.53
C ASP A 171 16.73 1.05 3.74
N THR A 172 15.76 0.29 3.21
CA THR A 172 14.62 0.85 2.48
C THR A 172 13.73 1.68 3.39
N SER A 173 13.53 2.95 3.05
CA SER A 173 12.58 3.82 3.76
C SER A 173 11.17 3.65 3.20
N PHE A 174 10.18 3.50 4.08
CA PHE A 174 8.78 3.38 3.69
C PHE A 174 8.01 4.65 4.00
N ILE A 175 7.13 5.00 3.06
CA ILE A 175 6.13 6.05 3.24
C ILE A 175 4.77 5.35 3.25
N PHE A 176 4.00 5.54 4.30
CA PHE A 176 2.59 5.19 4.28
C PHE A 176 1.79 6.39 3.78
N SER A 177 1.01 6.16 2.71
CA SER A 177 0.27 7.22 2.03
C SER A 177 -1.24 7.18 2.30
N SER A 178 -1.72 6.21 3.08
CA SER A 178 -3.12 6.15 3.49
C SER A 178 -3.30 5.01 4.50
N THR A 179 -3.18 5.31 5.80
CA THR A 179 -3.73 4.41 6.82
C THR A 179 -5.24 4.62 6.86
N ASN A 180 -6.04 3.72 6.31
CA ASN A 180 -7.51 3.84 6.35
C ASN A 180 -8.03 3.01 7.52
N ILE A 181 -8.56 3.65 8.55
CA ILE A 181 -9.20 2.95 9.67
C ILE A 181 -10.66 3.38 9.70
N ALA A 182 -11.51 2.45 9.30
CA ALA A 182 -12.94 2.63 9.42
C ALA A 182 -13.39 2.16 10.81
N LEU A 183 -14.18 2.99 11.45
CA LEU A 183 -14.89 2.65 12.66
C LEU A 183 -16.28 2.16 12.28
N GLY A 184 -16.74 1.13 13.00
CA GLY A 184 -18.15 0.77 13.04
C GLY A 184 -18.91 1.74 13.94
N THR A 185 -19.85 1.22 14.72
CA THR A 185 -20.65 2.01 15.67
C THR A 185 -19.74 2.92 16.51
N THR A 186 -19.92 4.22 16.34
CA THR A 186 -19.15 5.25 17.03
C THR A 186 -20.10 6.04 17.92
N SER A 187 -19.69 6.26 19.17
CA SER A 187 -20.38 7.15 20.10
C SER A 187 -19.78 8.54 20.00
N PHE A 188 -20.61 9.56 19.90
CA PHE A 188 -20.21 10.97 19.87
C PHE A 188 -20.77 11.69 21.09
N ASP A 189 -19.96 12.58 21.66
CA ASP A 189 -20.41 13.63 22.55
C ASP A 189 -20.58 14.92 21.73
N MET A 190 -21.83 15.35 21.60
CA MET A 190 -22.23 16.48 20.76
C MET A 190 -21.82 17.83 21.35
N ASP A 191 -21.52 17.88 22.66
CA ASP A 191 -21.13 19.12 23.32
C ASP A 191 -19.62 19.39 23.17
N THR A 192 -18.83 18.34 23.03
CA THR A 192 -17.35 18.41 23.03
C THR A 192 -16.72 17.99 21.70
N GLY A 193 -17.44 17.27 20.84
CA GLY A 193 -16.84 16.60 19.67
C GLY A 193 -16.00 15.37 20.04
N ALA A 194 -16.05 14.92 21.31
CA ALA A 194 -15.39 13.68 21.70
C ALA A 194 -16.06 12.49 21.00
N PHE A 195 -15.26 11.48 20.65
CA PHE A 195 -15.81 10.25 20.08
C PHE A 195 -15.00 9.02 20.45
N GLU A 196 -15.67 7.88 20.44
CA GLU A 196 -15.05 6.57 20.56
C GLU A 196 -15.78 5.56 19.67
N GLY A 197 -15.02 4.78 18.90
CA GLY A 197 -15.58 3.76 18.02
C GLY A 197 -14.73 2.50 17.99
N THR A 198 -15.38 1.36 17.78
CA THR A 198 -14.69 0.09 17.50
C THR A 198 -14.28 0.04 16.05
N VAL A 199 -13.05 -0.41 15.78
CA VAL A 199 -12.57 -0.58 14.40
C VAL A 199 -13.27 -1.77 13.74
N ASN A 200 -13.79 -1.55 12.53
CA ASN A 200 -14.40 -2.60 11.70
C ASN A 200 -13.54 -2.97 10.48
N ASN A 201 -12.66 -2.08 10.04
CA ASN A 201 -11.73 -2.31 8.94
C ASN A 201 -10.52 -1.40 9.12
N ALA A 202 -9.32 -1.91 8.83
CA ALA A 202 -8.08 -1.16 8.89
C ALA A 202 -7.13 -1.61 7.79
N ASP A 203 -6.49 -0.65 7.14
CA ASP A 203 -5.50 -0.88 6.10
C ASP A 203 -4.31 0.06 6.28
N ILE A 204 -3.10 -0.44 6.06
CA ILE A 204 -1.85 0.31 6.05
C ILE A 204 -1.09 -0.02 4.77
N VAL A 205 -1.19 0.88 3.79
CA VAL A 205 -0.51 0.78 2.50
C VAL A 205 0.82 1.52 2.53
N ASN A 206 1.93 0.77 2.50
CA ASN A 206 3.27 1.35 2.63
C ASN A 206 4.11 1.08 1.39
N SER A 207 4.46 2.16 0.70
CA SER A 207 5.29 2.12 -0.49
C SER A 207 6.74 2.46 -0.12
N GLY A 208 7.66 1.58 -0.49
CA GLY A 208 9.09 1.77 -0.31
C GLY A 208 9.64 2.83 -1.25
N THR A 209 10.64 3.56 -0.77
CA THR A 209 11.34 4.59 -1.53
C THR A 209 12.86 4.38 -1.41
N PRO A 210 13.63 4.51 -2.52
CA PRO A 210 13.19 4.74 -3.90
C PRO A 210 12.58 3.49 -4.58
N PRO A 211 11.92 3.65 -5.75
CA PRO A 211 11.44 2.52 -6.54
C PRO A 211 12.55 1.50 -6.87
N VAL A 212 12.26 0.20 -6.79
CA VAL A 212 13.20 -0.89 -7.08
C VAL A 212 12.93 -1.45 -8.48
N ALA A 213 13.95 -1.96 -9.16
CA ALA A 213 13.81 -2.55 -10.49
C ALA A 213 13.05 -3.89 -10.45
N VAL A 214 11.93 -3.95 -11.15
CA VAL A 214 11.09 -5.12 -11.36
C VAL A 214 11.17 -5.53 -12.84
N PRO A 215 11.44 -6.81 -13.16
CA PRO A 215 11.39 -7.29 -14.54
C PRO A 215 9.99 -7.08 -15.14
N GLU A 216 9.88 -6.37 -16.26
CA GLU A 216 8.60 -6.26 -16.96
C GLU A 216 8.17 -7.62 -17.54
N PRO A 217 6.86 -7.96 -17.48
CA PRO A 217 6.33 -9.03 -18.30
C PRO A 217 6.66 -8.76 -19.77
N GLY A 218 7.18 -9.76 -20.48
CA GLY A 218 7.65 -9.62 -21.88
C GLY A 218 6.58 -9.15 -22.89
N GLU A 219 5.34 -8.94 -22.46
CA GLU A 219 4.19 -8.45 -23.23
C GLU A 219 4.39 -7.04 -23.78
N ILE A 220 5.00 -6.11 -23.02
CA ILE A 220 5.33 -4.76 -23.54
C ILE A 220 6.41 -4.85 -24.61
N GLY A 221 7.41 -5.71 -24.41
CA GLY A 221 8.37 -6.06 -25.45
C GLY A 221 7.68 -6.59 -26.70
N LEU A 222 6.75 -7.55 -26.54
CA LEU A 222 5.97 -8.15 -27.62
C LEU A 222 5.11 -7.14 -28.37
N LEU A 223 4.49 -6.18 -27.67
CA LEU A 223 3.75 -5.07 -28.28
C LEU A 223 4.67 -4.17 -29.12
N GLY A 224 5.83 -3.80 -28.57
CA GLY A 224 6.84 -3.01 -29.30
C GLY A 224 7.34 -3.73 -30.55
N PHE A 225 7.61 -5.04 -30.46
CA PHE A 225 7.97 -5.87 -31.61
C PHE A 225 6.84 -5.97 -32.64
N GLY A 226 5.60 -6.18 -32.20
CA GLY A 226 4.43 -6.23 -33.06
C GLY A 226 4.27 -4.95 -33.87
N LEU A 227 4.48 -3.79 -33.24
CA LEU A 227 4.40 -2.49 -33.90
C LEU A 227 5.55 -2.29 -34.92
N ALA A 228 6.77 -2.69 -34.58
CA ALA A 228 7.92 -2.59 -35.48
C ALA A 228 7.76 -3.47 -36.73
N LEU A 229 7.24 -4.69 -36.57
CA LEU A 229 6.91 -5.58 -37.69
C LEU A 229 5.78 -5.03 -38.56
N LEU A 230 4.77 -4.41 -37.96
CA LEU A 230 3.69 -3.76 -38.68
C LEU A 230 4.20 -2.59 -39.54
N LEU A 231 5.01 -1.70 -38.95
CA LEU A 231 5.55 -0.53 -39.64
C LEU A 231 6.52 -0.91 -40.76
N THR A 232 7.38 -1.91 -40.55
CA THR A 232 8.25 -2.44 -41.61
C THR A 232 7.44 -3.11 -42.73
N GLY A 233 6.40 -3.87 -42.39
CA GLY A 233 5.47 -4.44 -43.36
C GLY A 233 4.75 -3.39 -44.21
N ILE A 234 4.29 -2.30 -43.58
CA ILE A 234 3.64 -1.16 -44.28
C ILE A 234 4.65 -0.42 -45.18
N GLY A 235 5.87 -0.19 -44.71
CA GLY A 235 6.93 0.45 -45.48
C GLY A 235 7.32 -0.33 -46.74
N LEU A 236 7.52 -1.65 -46.60
CA LEU A 236 7.82 -2.55 -47.71
C LEU A 236 6.67 -2.68 -48.72
N ARG A 237 5.41 -2.51 -48.27
CA ARG A 237 4.25 -2.49 -49.17
C ARG A 237 4.22 -1.21 -50.02
N ARG A 238 4.54 -0.06 -49.43
CA ARG A 238 4.59 1.23 -50.16
C ARG A 238 5.72 1.30 -51.19
N SER A 239 6.88 0.70 -50.92
CA SER A 239 8.01 0.69 -51.85
C SER A 239 7.80 -0.21 -53.09
N ARG A 240 6.73 -1.01 -53.13
CA ARG A 240 6.36 -1.85 -54.28
C ARG A 240 5.27 -1.24 -55.16
N SER A 241 4.69 -0.10 -54.77
CA SER A 241 3.58 0.55 -55.48
C SER A 241 4.01 1.80 -56.27
N VAL A 242 5.33 1.96 -56.53
CA VAL A 242 5.93 2.98 -57.39
C VAL A 242 6.70 2.30 -58.51
#